data_AF-A0A4R2M6R4-F1
#
_entry.id   AF-A0A4R2M6R4-F1
#
_cell.length_a   1.000
_cell.length_b   1.000
_cell.length_c   1.000
_cell.angle_alpha   90.00
_cell.angle_beta   90.00
_cell.angle_gamma   90.00
#
_symmetry.space_group_name_H-M   'P 1'
#
loop_
_entity.id
_entity.type
_entity.pdbx_description
1 polymer ?
#
loop_
_entity_poly.entity_id
_entity_poly.type
_entity_poly.pdbx_seq_one_letter_code
_entity_poly.pdbx_strand_id
1 'polypeptide(L)'
;MSFTLLGLIATLAGSASLYLASAHQRWRPRPWPARPARAAAWLLWAAAIGLFGQGLQPLAAAFCFATALMLTLTVLPYLGALRGMLRRPDDGPR
;
A
#
# COMPACT_ATOMS: atom_id res chain seq x y z
N MET A 1 20.87 5.86 4.50
CA MET A 1 19.81 6.29 3.56
C MET A 1 19.15 5.13 2.83
N SER A 2 19.90 4.15 2.30
CA SER A 2 19.33 3.05 1.51
C SER A 2 18.32 2.17 2.27
N PHE A 3 18.55 1.87 3.56
CA PHE A 3 17.62 1.07 4.36
C PHE A 3 16.25 1.73 4.57
N THR A 4 16.21 3.06 4.75
CA THR A 4 14.96 3.82 4.88
C THR A 4 14.12 3.74 3.60
N LEU A 5 14.77 3.90 2.44
CA LEU A 5 14.12 3.74 1.14
C LEU A 5 13.57 2.33 0.93
N LEU A 6 14.37 1.31 1.25
CA LEU A 6 13.93 -0.09 1.18
C LEU A 6 12.76 -0.36 2.12
N GLY A 7 12.78 0.19 3.34
CA GLY A 7 11.69 0.10 4.30
C GLY A 7 10.40 0.73 3.77
N LEU A 8 10.49 1.92 3.16
CA LEU A 8 9.35 2.57 2.51
C LEU A 8 8.80 1.73 1.35
N ILE A 9 9.66 1.21 0.48
CA ILE A 9 9.25 0.36 -0.64
C ILE A 9 8.57 -0.90 -0.13
N ALA A 10 9.10 -1.53 0.92
CA ALA A 10 8.50 -2.71 1.53
C ALA A 10 7.12 -2.38 2.15
N THR A 11 6.98 -1.26 2.86
CA THR A 11 5.68 -0.80 3.41
C THR A 11 4.66 -0.54 2.30
N LEU A 12 5.09 0.11 1.21
CA LEU A 12 4.25 0.38 0.04
C LEU A 12 3.79 -0.93 -0.62
N ALA A 13 4.72 -1.85 -0.89
CA ALA A 13 4.43 -3.13 -1.52
C ALA A 13 3.52 -4.02 -0.65
N GLY A 14 3.74 -4.05 0.67
CA GLY A 14 2.90 -4.81 1.61
C GLY A 14 1.47 -4.27 1.65
N SER A 15 1.34 -2.94 1.77
CA SER A 15 0.04 -2.26 1.77
C SER A 15 -0.70 -2.42 0.44
N ALA A 16 0.02 -2.35 -0.69
CA ALA A 16 -0.54 -2.58 -2.01
C ALA A 16 -1.02 -4.03 -2.20
N SER A 17 -0.24 -5.00 -1.73
CA SER A 17 -0.63 -6.42 -1.76
C SER A 17 -1.92 -6.65 -0.99
N LEU A 18 -2.05 -6.04 0.20
CA LEU A 18 -3.25 -6.12 1.01
C LEU A 18 -4.46 -5.46 0.33
N TYR A 19 -4.28 -4.27 -0.25
CA TYR A 19 -5.34 -3.58 -0.98
C TYR A 19 -5.80 -4.37 -2.20
N LEU A 20 -4.88 -4.96 -2.96
CA LEU A 20 -5.19 -5.76 -4.14
C LEU A 20 -5.97 -7.05 -3.82
N ALA A 21 -5.87 -7.53 -2.58
CA ALA A 21 -6.67 -8.65 -2.07
C ALA A 21 -8.06 -8.23 -1.57
N SER A 22 -8.31 -6.94 -1.36
CA SER A 22 -9.59 -6.45 -0.87
C SER A 22 -10.66 -6.54 -1.94
N ALA A 23 -11.85 -7.01 -1.58
CA ALA A 23 -13.02 -7.06 -2.47
C ALA A 23 -13.46 -5.66 -2.94
N HIS A 24 -13.16 -4.61 -2.17
CA HIS A 24 -13.46 -3.22 -2.52
C HIS A 24 -12.40 -2.56 -3.42
N GLN A 25 -11.41 -3.31 -3.91
CA GLN A 25 -10.44 -2.75 -4.85
C GLN A 25 -11.17 -2.29 -6.14
N ARG A 26 -10.80 -1.10 -6.64
CA ARG A 26 -11.30 -0.59 -7.93
C ARG A 26 -10.28 -0.73 -9.07
N TRP A 27 -9.10 -1.28 -8.77
CA TRP A 27 -7.97 -1.31 -9.70
C TRP A 27 -8.01 -2.52 -10.65
N ARG A 28 -8.52 -3.67 -10.19
CA ARG A 28 -8.60 -4.89 -11.00
C ARG A 28 -10.01 -5.48 -10.95
N PRO A 29 -10.45 -6.09 -12.07
CA PRO A 29 -11.76 -6.74 -12.16
C PRO A 29 -11.87 -8.00 -11.31
N ARG A 30 -10.74 -8.64 -10.96
CA ARG A 30 -10.70 -9.82 -10.09
C ARG A 30 -9.73 -9.60 -8.92
N PRO A 31 -10.18 -9.75 -7.65
CA PRO A 31 -9.33 -9.64 -6.47
C PRO A 31 -8.23 -10.69 -6.46
N TRP A 32 -7.08 -10.34 -5.89
CA TRP A 32 -6.05 -11.32 -5.59
C TRP A 32 -6.52 -12.29 -4.49
N PRO A 33 -5.99 -13.52 -4.47
CA PRO A 33 -6.31 -14.46 -3.40
C PRO A 33 -5.92 -13.87 -2.04
N ALA A 34 -6.91 -13.72 -1.15
CA ALA A 34 -6.77 -12.96 0.09
C ALA A 34 -5.70 -13.51 1.03
N ARG A 35 -5.58 -14.84 1.15
CA ARG A 35 -4.63 -15.50 2.06
C ARG A 35 -3.16 -15.25 1.71
N PRO A 36 -2.68 -15.55 0.48
CA PRO A 36 -1.28 -15.31 0.14
C PRO A 36 -0.94 -13.82 0.10
N ALA A 37 -1.88 -12.96 -0.31
CA ALA A 37 -1.66 -11.52 -0.31
C ALA A 37 -1.51 -10.94 1.12
N ARG A 38 -2.31 -11.43 2.08
CA ARG A 38 -2.17 -11.06 3.50
C ARG A 38 -0.86 -11.58 4.08
N ALA A 39 -0.44 -12.80 3.75
CA ALA A 39 0.84 -13.34 4.18
C ALA A 39 2.01 -12.51 3.63
N ALA A 40 1.98 -12.18 2.34
CA ALA A 40 2.98 -11.31 1.72
C ALA A 40 3.02 -9.92 2.38
N ALA A 41 1.85 -9.32 2.68
CA ALA A 41 1.78 -8.04 3.37
C ALA A 41 2.44 -8.08 4.76
N TRP A 42 2.15 -9.11 5.57
CA TRP A 42 2.77 -9.30 6.88
C TRP A 42 4.28 -9.46 6.80
N LEU A 43 4.77 -10.28 5.86
CA LEU A 43 6.21 -10.49 5.65
C LEU A 43 6.91 -9.18 5.25
N LEU A 44 6.31 -8.41 4.34
CA LEU A 44 6.84 -7.13 3.88
C LEU A 44 6.85 -6.07 4.99
N TRP A 45 5.81 -6.02 5.82
CA TRP A 45 5.75 -5.11 6.96
C TRP A 45 6.77 -5.46 8.05
N ALA A 46 6.95 -6.75 8.35
CA ALA A 46 7.98 -7.21 9.26
C ALA A 46 9.39 -6.82 8.76
N ALA A 47 9.65 -7.02 7.46
CA ALA A 47 10.89 -6.59 6.83
C ALA A 47 11.08 -5.06 6.87
N ALA A 48 10.01 -4.29 6.64
CA ALA A 48 10.06 -2.83 6.69
C ALA A 48 10.45 -2.30 8.07
N ILE A 49 9.87 -2.84 9.15
CA ILE A 49 10.23 -2.49 10.53
C ILE A 49 11.71 -2.80 10.79
N GLY A 50 12.18 -3.98 10.37
CA GLY A 50 13.58 -4.36 10.49
C GLY A 50 14.52 -3.39 9.75
N LEU A 51 14.15 -2.99 8.53
CA LEU A 51 14.91 -2.04 7.71
C LEU A 51 14.94 -0.63 8.32
N PHE A 52 13.81 -0.13 8.83
CA PHE A 52 13.79 1.16 9.51
C PHE A 52 14.63 1.16 10.79
N GLY A 53 14.60 0.05 11.55
CA GLY A 53 15.41 -0.11 12.76
C GLY A 53 16.93 -0.07 12.53
N GLN A 54 17.41 -0.32 11.31
CA GLN A 54 18.84 -0.21 10.98
C GLN A 54 19.33 1.23 10.84
N GLY A 55 18.43 2.19 10.58
CA GLY A 55 18.80 3.57 10.24
C GLY A 55 18.15 4.65 11.09
N LEU A 56 17.17 4.30 11.93
CA LEU A 56 16.38 5.24 12.72
C LEU A 56 16.32 4.77 14.18
N GLN A 57 16.15 5.71 15.10
CA GLN A 57 15.77 5.39 16.47
C GLN A 57 14.44 4.61 16.49
N PRO A 58 14.21 3.69 17.45
CA PRO A 58 13.03 2.83 17.47
C PRO A 58 11.70 3.59 17.36
N LEU A 59 11.58 4.72 18.07
CA LEU A 59 10.38 5.55 18.03
C LEU A 59 10.18 6.20 16.65
N ALA A 60 11.26 6.70 16.05
CA ALA A 60 11.23 7.27 14.71
C ALA A 60 10.91 6.21 13.64
N ALA A 61 11.44 5.00 13.79
CA ALA A 61 11.14 3.86 12.92
C ALA A 61 9.64 3.50 12.99
N ALA A 62 9.08 3.38 14.20
CA ALA A 62 7.67 3.08 14.40
C ALA A 62 6.77 4.18 13.82
N PHE A 63 7.10 5.46 14.06
CA PHE A 63 6.34 6.58 13.54
C PHE A 63 6.40 6.67 12.01
N CYS A 64 7.58 6.47 11.42
CA CYS A 64 7.76 6.48 9.97
C CYS A 64 6.99 5.32 9.31
N PHE A 65 7.07 4.12 9.89
CA PHE A 65 6.32 2.95 9.45
C PHE A 65 4.80 3.20 9.51
N ALA A 66 4.29 3.68 10.66
CA ALA A 66 2.86 3.96 10.84
C ALA A 66 2.35 5.04 9.87
N THR A 67 3.13 6.12 9.70
CA THR A 67 2.80 7.21 8.77
C THR A 67 2.76 6.71 7.33
N ALA A 68 3.77 5.96 6.90
CA ALA A 68 3.82 5.39 5.55
C ALA A 68 2.67 4.39 5.32
N LEU A 69 2.33 3.60 6.33
CA LEU A 69 1.23 2.64 6.28
C LEU A 69 -0.14 3.35 6.17
N MET A 70 -0.40 4.34 7.03
CA MET A 70 -1.61 5.16 6.95
C MET A 70 -1.71 5.85 5.58
N LEU A 71 -0.64 6.55 5.16
CA LEU A 71 -0.61 7.26 3.89
C LEU A 71 -0.92 6.33 2.72
N THR A 72 -0.28 5.17 2.66
CA THR A 72 -0.46 4.22 1.56
C THR A 72 -1.88 3.67 1.52
N LEU A 73 -2.41 3.23 2.66
CA LEU A 73 -3.76 2.69 2.76
C LEU A 73 -4.84 3.74 2.48
N THR A 74 -4.58 5.02 2.80
CA THR A 74 -5.46 6.13 2.45
C THR A 74 -5.39 6.48 0.97
N VAL A 75 -4.19 6.58 0.38
CA VAL A 75 -4.02 7.04 -1.01
C VAL A 75 -4.48 6.02 -2.06
N LEU A 76 -4.26 4.71 -1.83
CA LEU A 76 -4.63 3.66 -2.77
C LEU A 76 -6.12 3.66 -3.23
N PRO A 77 -7.11 3.76 -2.32
CA PRO A 77 -8.51 3.81 -2.72
C PRO A 77 -8.84 5.08 -3.52
N TYR A 78 -8.27 6.23 -3.18
CA TYR A 78 -8.46 7.47 -3.94
C TYR A 78 -7.88 7.39 -5.34
N LEU A 79 -6.68 6.82 -5.49
CA LEU A 79 -6.10 6.54 -6.81
C LEU A 79 -6.99 5.59 -7.63
N GLY A 80 -7.64 4.62 -6.99
CA GLY A 80 -8.59 3.73 -7.65
C GLY A 80 -9.85 4.44 -8.11
N ALA A 81 -10.39 5.33 -7.27
CA ALA A 81 -11.53 6.16 -7.63
C ALA A 81 -11.20 7.13 -8.76
N LEU A 82 -10.07 7.85 -8.65
CA LEU A 82 -9.59 8.78 -9.66
C LEU A 82 -9.40 8.09 -11.01
N ARG A 83 -8.82 6.88 -11.02
CA ARG A 83 -8.65 6.09 -12.26
C ARG A 83 -9.99 5.64 -12.86
N GLY A 84 -11.00 5.41 -12.03
CA GLY A 84 -12.37 5.15 -12.49
C GLY A 84 -13.03 6.38 -13.12
N MET A 85 -12.80 7.57 -12.56
CA MET A 85 -13.30 8.84 -13.10
C MET A 85 -12.58 9.20 -14.41
N LEU A 86 -11.25 9.07 -14.46
CA LEU A 86 -10.45 9.39 -15.66
C LEU A 86 -10.73 8.47 -16.85
N ARG A 87 -11.21 7.24 -16.56
CA ARG A 87 -11.62 6.25 -17.56
C ARG A 87 -13.08 6.38 -17.98
N ARG A 88 -13.81 7.35 -17.45
CA ARG A 88 -15.17 7.69 -17.86
C ARG A 88 -15.02 8.88 -18.80
N PRO A 89 -14.85 8.68 -20.12
CA PRO A 89 -15.05 9.78 -21.06
C PRO A 89 -16.52 10.17 -20.94
N ASP A 90 -16.80 11.45 -21.06
CA ASP A 90 -18.13 12.02 -21.09
C ASP A 90 -19.07 11.25 -22.04
N ASP A 91 -19.91 10.36 -21.50
CA ASP A 91 -21.15 9.99 -22.15
C ASP A 91 -22.08 11.20 -21.95
N GLY A 92 -22.05 12.09 -22.94
CA GLY A 92 -22.83 13.33 -23.00
C GLY A 92 -24.33 13.11 -22.77
N PRO A 93 -25.05 14.18 -22.37
CA PRO A 93 -26.47 14.11 -22.05
C PRO A 93 -27.27 13.65 -23.27
N ARG A 94 -28.07 12.60 -23.10
CA ARG A 94 -29.12 12.18 -24.04
C ARG A 94 -30.36 13.05 -23.87
#